data_AF-A0A0N1LU83-F1
#
_entry.id   AF-A0A0N1LU83-F1
#
_cell.length_a   1.000
_cell.length_b   1.000
_cell.length_c   1.000
_cell.angle_alpha   90.00
_cell.angle_beta   90.00
_cell.angle_gamma   90.00
#
_symmetry.space_group_name_H-M   'P 1'
#
loop_
_entity.id
_entity.type
_entity.pdbx_description
1 polymer ?
#
loop_
_entity_poly.entity_id
_entity_poly.type
_entity_poly.pdbx_seq_one_letter_code
_entity_poly.pdbx_strand_id
1 'polypeptide(L)' 'MTEPQIPVTEDELHAYVDGELPAERRGDVEAWLAAHPADAERVRSWQAMAEALHARYDRVVDEPG' A
#
# COMPACT_ATOMS: atom_id res chain seq x y z
N MET A 1 17.37 25.04 -3.78
CA MET A 1 16.72 24.53 -2.56
C MET A 1 16.20 23.15 -2.92
N THR A 2 17.00 22.12 -2.69
CA THR A 2 16.55 20.74 -2.89
C THR A 2 15.83 20.40 -1.60
N GLU A 3 14.50 20.42 -1.61
CA GLU A 3 13.74 19.85 -0.51
C GLU A 3 14.26 18.41 -0.35
N PRO A 4 14.71 18.01 0.86
CA PRO A 4 15.02 16.61 1.09
C PRO A 4 13.67 15.90 1.01
N GLN A 5 13.35 15.44 -0.20
CA GLN A 5 12.24 14.56 -0.47
C GLN A 5 12.52 13.34 0.40
N ILE A 6 11.87 13.28 1.56
CA ILE A 6 12.00 12.19 2.51
C ILE A 6 11.68 10.95 1.68
N PRO A 7 12.64 10.02 1.52
CA PRO A 7 12.43 8.85 0.69
C PRO A 7 11.21 8.10 1.23
N VAL A 8 10.37 7.62 0.33
CA VAL A 8 9.19 6.82 0.68
C VAL A 8 9.66 5.67 1.55
N THR A 9 9.09 5.55 2.75
CA THR A 9 9.49 4.51 3.70
C THR A 9 8.66 3.23 3.48
N GLU A 10 9.16 2.11 4.01
CA GLU A 10 8.42 0.85 3.99
C GLU A 10 7.05 0.97 4.68
N ASP A 11 6.95 1.75 5.76
CA ASP A 11 5.69 2.03 6.46
C ASP A 11 4.67 2.74 5.54
N GLU A 12 5.12 3.65 4.69
CA GLU A 12 4.25 4.34 3.72
C GLU A 12 3.80 3.41 2.59
N LEU A 13 4.64 2.47 2.18
CA LEU A 13 4.25 1.43 1.24
C LEU A 13 3.19 0.50 1.84
N HIS A 14 3.33 0.12 3.11
CA HIS A 14 2.30 -0.63 3.83
C HIS A 14 1.00 0.18 3.96
N ALA A 15 1.06 1.43 4.40
CA ALA A 15 -0.11 2.31 4.46
C ALA A 15 -0.78 2.50 3.09
N TYR A 16 -0.01 2.49 1.99
CA TYR A 16 -0.56 2.53 0.63
C TYR A 16 -1.35 1.25 0.30
N VAL A 17 -0.82 0.09 0.66
CA VAL A 17 -1.48 -1.22 0.49
C VAL A 17 -2.76 -1.30 1.32
N ASP A 18 -2.70 -0.84 2.56
CA ASP A 18 -3.81 -0.88 3.52
C ASP A 18 -4.86 0.21 3.26
N GLY A 19 -4.55 1.18 2.38
CA GLY A 19 -5.43 2.32 2.07
C GLY A 19 -5.45 3.41 3.14
N GLU A 20 -4.55 3.34 4.12
CA GLU A 20 -4.40 4.32 5.21
C GLU A 20 -3.49 5.51 4.83
N LEU A 21 -2.86 5.49 3.66
CA LEU A 21 -1.99 6.57 3.21
C LEU A 21 -2.78 7.84 2.83
N PRO A 22 -2.38 9.02 3.33
CA PRO A 22 -2.97 10.30 2.93
C PRO A 22 -2.85 10.55 1.42
N ALA A 23 -3.87 11.17 0.82
CA ALA A 23 -3.91 11.46 -0.62
C ALA A 23 -2.73 12.32 -1.10
N GLU A 24 -2.22 13.21 -0.24
CA GLU A 24 -1.05 14.05 -0.53
C GLU A 24 0.23 13.22 -0.71
N ARG A 25 0.40 12.13 0.06
CA ARG A 25 1.57 11.23 -0.02
C ARG A 25 1.38 10.15 -1.08
N ARG A 26 0.15 9.88 -1.50
CA ARG A 26 -0.15 8.86 -2.51
C ARG A 26 0.56 9.13 -3.84
N GLY A 27 0.62 10.38 -4.28
CA GLY A 27 1.35 10.77 -5.49
C GLY A 27 2.86 10.51 -5.38
N ASP A 28 3.45 10.78 -4.22
CA ASP A 28 4.87 10.53 -3.96
C ASP A 28 5.18 9.03 -4.00
N VAL A 29 4.32 8.20 -3.38
CA VAL A 29 4.45 6.74 -3.39
C VAL A 29 4.29 6.19 -4.81
N GLU A 30 3.31 6.64 -5.58
CA GLU A 30 3.12 6.20 -6.97
C GLU A 30 4.32 6.56 -7.85
N ALA A 31 4.87 7.77 -7.70
CA ALA A 31 6.09 8.18 -8.39
C ALA A 31 7.31 7.35 -7.96
N TRP A 32 7.42 7.02 -6.66
CA TRP A 32 8.46 6.14 -6.14
C TRP A 32 8.37 4.74 -6.73
N LEU A 33 7.18 4.13 -6.73
CA LEU A 33 6.93 2.79 -7.27
C LEU A 33 7.18 2.73 -8.79
N ALA A 34 6.91 3.81 -9.53
CA ALA A 34 7.24 3.91 -10.94
C ALA A 34 8.76 3.93 -11.19
N ALA A 35 9.54 4.52 -10.26
CA ALA A 35 11.00 4.56 -10.32
C ALA A 35 11.68 3.31 -9.72
N HIS A 36 10.99 2.58 -8.85
CA HIS A 36 11.53 1.44 -8.09
C HIS A 36 10.68 0.17 -8.32
N PRO A 37 10.94 -0.57 -9.42
CA PRO A 37 10.16 -1.76 -9.75
C PRO A 37 10.24 -2.87 -8.69
N ALA A 38 11.36 -2.97 -7.95
CA ALA A 38 11.50 -3.93 -6.86
C ALA A 38 10.50 -3.66 -5.72
N ASP A 39 10.28 -2.39 -5.37
CA ASP A 39 9.30 -2.01 -4.35
C ASP A 39 7.87 -2.17 -4.88
N ALA A 40 7.65 -1.92 -6.17
CA ALA A 40 6.36 -2.19 -6.83
C ALA A 40 5.98 -3.68 -6.79
N GLU A 41 6.94 -4.58 -6.96
CA GLU A 41 6.71 -6.02 -6.81
C GLU A 41 6.38 -6.41 -5.37
N ARG A 42 7.06 -5.80 -4.38
CA ARG A 42 6.73 -6.00 -2.95
C ARG A 42 5.32 -5.54 -2.63
N VAL A 43 4.95 -4.32 -3.04
CA VAL A 43 3.60 -3.75 -2.85
C VAL A 43 2.52 -4.65 -3.47
N ARG A 44 2.74 -5.13 -4.70
CA ARG A 44 1.79 -6.06 -5.35
C ARG A 44 1.64 -7.38 -4.59
N SER A 45 2.75 -7.91 -4.08
CA SER A 45 2.73 -9.13 -3.28
C SER A 45 1.95 -8.93 -1.98
N TRP A 46 2.12 -7.78 -1.32
CA TRP A 46 1.36 -7.41 -0.13
C TRP A 46 -0.12 -7.22 -0.44
N GLN A 47 -0.48 -6.55 -1.54
CA GLN A 47 -1.87 -6.40 -1.98
C GLN A 47 -2.54 -7.76 -2.23
N ALA A 48 -1.84 -8.68 -2.90
CA ALA A 48 -2.37 -10.04 -3.14
C ALA A 48 -2.58 -10.82 -1.84
N MET A 49 -1.69 -10.65 -0.85
CA MET A 49 -1.86 -11.26 0.48
C MET A 49 -3.01 -10.62 1.27
N ALA A 50 -3.14 -9.29 1.22
CA ALA A 50 -4.23 -8.55 1.86
C ALA A 50 -5.59 -8.94 1.26
N GLU A 51 -5.68 -9.05 -0.07
CA GLU A 51 -6.89 -9.49 -0.78
C GLU A 51 -7.23 -10.95 -0.44
N ALA A 52 -6.24 -11.85 -0.41
CA ALA A 52 -6.47 -13.24 -0.01
C ALA A 52 -6.97 -13.37 1.44
N LEU A 53 -6.50 -12.48 2.33
CA LEU A 53 -6.98 -12.38 3.70
C LEU A 53 -8.41 -11.85 3.73
N HIS A 54 -8.67 -10.73 3.05
CA HIS A 54 -9.99 -10.11 2.98
C HIS A 54 -11.04 -11.07 2.41
N ALA A 55 -10.75 -11.77 1.30
CA ALA A 55 -11.63 -12.76 0.70
C ALA A 55 -11.97 -13.94 1.65
N ARG A 56 -11.10 -14.23 2.62
CA ARG A 56 -11.34 -15.25 3.64
C ARG A 56 -12.15 -14.70 4.83
N TYR A 57 -11.94 -13.44 5.21
CA TYR A 57 -12.64 -12.78 6.32
C TYR A 57 -14.01 -12.21 5.94
N ASP A 58 -14.25 -11.83 4.68
CA ASP A 58 -15.57 -11.41 4.19
C ASP A 58 -16.62 -12.53 4.36
N ARG A 59 -16.20 -13.79 4.31
CA ARG A 59 -17.07 -14.93 4.63
C ARG A 59 -17.56 -14.94 6.09
N VAL A 60 -16.91 -14.22 7.00
CA VAL A 60 -17.27 -14.12 8.42
C VAL A 60 -18.12 -12.88 8.72
N VAL A 61 -18.03 -11.82 7.89
CA VAL A 61 -18.76 -10.56 8.11
C VAL A 61 -20.21 -10.63 7.60
N ASP A 62 -20.57 -11.64 6.80
CA ASP A 62 -21.93 -11.90 6.29
C ASP A 62 -22.82 -12.72 7.25
N GLU A 63 -22.53 -12.73 8.56
CA GLU A 63 -23.49 -13.22 9.58
C GLU A 63 -24.22 -12.04 10.23
N PRO A 64 -25.46 -11.71 9.79
CA PRO A 64 -26.37 -10.91 10.60
C PRO A 64 -26.83 -11.79 11.76
N GLY A 65 -26.12 -11.67 12.89
CA GLY A 65 -26.55 -12.17 14.20
C GLY A 65 -27.34 -11.12 14.96
#